data_AF-A0A1I2CDU2-F1
#
_entry.id   AF-A0A1I2CDU2-F1
#
_cell.length_a   1.000
_cell.length_b   1.000
_cell.length_c   1.000
_cell.angle_alpha   90.00
_cell.angle_beta   90.00
_cell.angle_gamma   90.00
#
_symmetry.space_group_name_H-M   'P 1'
#
loop_
_entity.id
_entity.type
_entity.pdbx_description
1 polymer ?
#
loop_
_entity_poly.entity_id
_entity_poly.type
_entity_poly.pdbx_seq_one_letter_code
_entity_poly.pdbx_strand_id
1 'polypeptide(L)'
;MFKSKIENHLILKKNIIFIFLFILAFNGIIYSQQYAITVEKLNVRENPDKNSNVIGSYYVNDTVTVFSKEGSWLKIKLNNKDGFINAKYVTKIIGKEDQNIEKGFKSGFKKVFFNSFIILCIIFFVYNTYKKRIADSRYKSGYREGKISFREYLTYGTYSLIISLVIGLTSGIITWISTF
;
A
#
# COMPACT_ATOMS: atom_id res chain seq x y z
N MET A 1 15.46 -27.30 31.77
CA MET A 1 16.27 -26.69 30.68
C MET A 1 15.60 -26.80 29.30
N PHE A 2 15.16 -28.01 28.85
CA PHE A 2 14.53 -28.24 27.52
C PHE A 2 13.23 -27.44 27.27
N LYS A 3 12.36 -27.31 28.29
CA LYS A 3 11.07 -26.59 28.18
C LYS A 3 11.25 -25.09 27.87
N SER A 4 12.19 -24.43 28.56
CA SER A 4 12.48 -22.99 28.35
C SER A 4 13.03 -22.66 26.96
N LYS A 5 13.79 -23.59 26.33
CA LYS A 5 14.37 -23.36 24.99
C LYS A 5 13.30 -23.45 23.89
N ILE A 6 12.27 -24.28 24.09
CA ILE A 6 11.11 -24.42 23.21
C ILE A 6 10.16 -23.23 23.38
N GLU A 7 9.94 -22.77 24.61
CA GLU A 7 9.12 -21.61 24.92
C GLU A 7 9.70 -20.32 24.30
N ASN A 8 11.01 -20.09 24.44
CA ASN A 8 11.68 -18.95 23.81
C ASN A 8 11.58 -18.97 22.28
N HIS A 9 11.63 -20.15 21.67
CA HIS A 9 11.51 -20.30 20.22
C HIS A 9 10.07 -20.09 19.70
N LEU A 10 9.06 -20.38 20.54
CA LEU A 10 7.65 -20.11 20.25
C LEU A 10 7.32 -18.62 20.40
N ILE A 11 7.90 -17.95 21.40
CA ILE A 11 7.75 -16.51 21.63
C ILE A 11 8.35 -15.70 20.47
N LEU A 12 9.52 -16.10 19.96
CA LEU A 12 10.18 -15.45 18.82
C LEU A 12 9.35 -15.55 17.52
N LYS A 13 8.73 -16.71 17.25
CA LYS A 13 7.83 -16.91 16.10
C LYS A 13 6.56 -16.07 16.20
N LYS A 14 5.99 -15.95 17.40
CA LYS A 14 4.76 -15.19 17.66
C LYS A 14 4.97 -13.67 17.49
N ASN A 15 6.12 -13.16 17.90
CA ASN A 15 6.46 -11.74 17.78
C ASN A 15 6.79 -11.33 16.34
N ILE A 16 7.40 -12.20 15.54
CA ILE A 16 7.71 -11.90 14.12
C ILE A 16 6.44 -11.85 13.26
N ILE A 17 5.46 -12.74 13.49
CA ILE A 17 4.14 -12.65 12.84
C ILE A 17 3.44 -11.33 13.17
N PHE A 18 3.56 -10.86 14.41
CA PHE A 18 3.00 -9.57 14.83
C PHE A 18 3.66 -8.40 14.10
N ILE A 19 4.99 -8.42 13.92
CA ILE A 19 5.72 -7.38 13.17
C ILE A 19 5.34 -7.39 11.69
N PHE A 20 5.16 -8.57 11.08
CA PHE A 20 4.70 -8.70 9.69
C PHE A 20 3.26 -8.22 9.49
N LEU A 21 2.35 -8.56 10.41
CA LEU A 21 0.97 -8.05 10.43
C LEU A 21 0.92 -6.54 10.66
N PHE A 22 1.82 -6.02 11.49
CA PHE A 22 1.97 -4.58 11.71
C PHE A 22 2.40 -3.89 10.42
N ILE A 23 3.43 -4.38 9.71
CA ILE A 23 3.88 -3.81 8.42
C ILE A 23 2.78 -3.86 7.35
N LEU A 24 1.98 -4.94 7.29
CA LEU A 24 0.81 -5.03 6.39
C LEU A 24 -0.31 -4.04 6.76
N ALA A 25 -0.48 -3.72 8.04
CA ALA A 25 -1.44 -2.70 8.51
C ALA A 25 -0.98 -1.26 8.21
N PHE A 26 0.31 -1.01 7.98
CA PHE A 26 0.86 0.29 7.57
C PHE A 26 0.78 0.57 6.07
N ASN A 27 -0.09 -0.11 5.31
CA ASN A 27 -0.43 0.32 3.94
C ASN A 27 -1.24 1.63 3.91
N GLY A 28 -1.56 2.22 5.06
CA GLY A 28 -2.13 3.56 5.20
C GLY A 28 -1.10 4.67 5.03
N ILE A 29 -0.38 4.73 3.90
CA ILE A 29 0.22 5.99 3.48
C ILE A 29 -0.98 6.88 3.12
N ILE A 30 -1.39 7.74 4.04
CA ILE A 30 -2.41 8.76 3.79
C ILE A 30 -1.77 9.74 2.81
N TYR A 31 -1.93 9.47 1.51
CA TYR A 31 -1.56 10.42 0.48
C TYR A 31 -2.54 11.59 0.57
N SER A 32 -2.20 12.60 1.37
CA SER A 32 -2.94 13.86 1.41
C SER A 32 -2.84 14.51 0.04
N GLN A 33 -3.94 14.51 -0.72
CA GLN A 33 -3.98 15.16 -2.01
C GLN A 33 -4.37 16.63 -1.79
N GLN A 34 -3.45 17.55 -2.06
CA GLN A 34 -3.74 18.98 -1.98
C GLN A 34 -4.44 19.44 -3.25
N TYR A 35 -5.40 20.34 -3.10
CA TYR A 35 -6.15 20.95 -4.19
C TYR A 35 -6.21 22.46 -3.98
N ALA A 36 -6.07 23.23 -5.06
CA ALA A 36 -6.25 24.68 -5.10
C ALA A 36 -7.66 25.00 -5.58
N ILE A 37 -8.25 26.06 -5.05
CA ILE A 37 -9.58 26.51 -5.44
C ILE A 37 -9.48 27.49 -6.61
N THR A 38 -10.30 27.26 -7.64
CA THR A 38 -10.26 28.03 -8.89
C THR A 38 -11.35 29.08 -9.02
N VAL A 39 -12.31 29.10 -8.10
CA VAL A 39 -13.44 30.04 -8.09
C VAL A 39 -13.30 31.04 -6.95
N GLU A 40 -13.83 32.24 -7.13
CA GLU A 40 -13.77 33.32 -6.12
C GLU A 40 -14.29 32.88 -4.75
N LYS A 41 -15.37 32.09 -4.74
CA LYS A 41 -15.94 31.52 -3.52
C LYS A 41 -16.48 30.12 -3.80
N LEU A 42 -15.99 29.14 -3.04
CA LEU A 42 -16.44 27.76 -3.06
C LEU A 42 -17.10 27.39 -1.73
N ASN A 43 -18.36 26.97 -1.77
CA ASN A 43 -19.09 26.56 -0.58
C ASN A 43 -18.73 25.13 -0.18
N VAL A 44 -18.45 24.93 1.11
CA VAL A 44 -18.29 23.62 1.75
C VAL A 44 -19.65 23.18 2.27
N ARG A 45 -20.07 21.98 1.90
CA ARG A 45 -21.37 21.43 2.23
C ARG A 45 -21.26 20.25 3.19
N GLU A 46 -22.31 20.03 3.98
CA GLU A 46 -22.36 18.93 4.94
C GLU A 46 -22.45 17.56 4.27
N ASN A 47 -23.12 17.47 3.12
CA ASN A 47 -23.29 16.24 2.35
C ASN A 47 -22.91 16.46 0.87
N PRO A 48 -22.61 15.41 0.09
CA PRO A 48 -22.31 15.48 -1.34
C PRO A 48 -23.57 15.74 -2.19
N ASP A 49 -24.35 16.75 -1.80
CA ASP A 49 -25.57 17.19 -2.47
C ASP A 49 -25.59 18.72 -2.58
N LYS A 50 -26.06 19.23 -3.73
CA LYS A 50 -26.23 20.66 -4.02
C LYS A 50 -27.27 21.32 -3.11
N ASN A 51 -28.19 20.56 -2.53
CA ASN A 51 -29.25 21.08 -1.67
C ASN A 51 -28.90 20.99 -0.16
N SER A 52 -27.76 20.40 0.19
CA SER A 52 -27.36 20.25 1.59
C SER A 52 -26.85 21.56 2.21
N ASN A 53 -26.86 21.63 3.54
CA ASN A 53 -26.45 22.82 4.27
C ASN A 53 -24.99 23.21 3.98
N VAL A 54 -24.77 24.52 3.85
CA VAL A 54 -23.43 25.10 3.71
C VAL A 54 -22.84 25.28 5.11
N ILE A 55 -21.75 24.57 5.39
CA ILE A 55 -21.05 24.59 6.68
C ILE A 55 -19.83 25.51 6.69
N GLY A 56 -19.45 26.03 5.52
CA GLY A 56 -18.35 26.97 5.38
C GLY A 56 -18.09 27.35 3.92
N SER A 57 -17.03 28.09 3.68
CA SER A 57 -16.58 28.43 2.33
C SER A 57 -15.08 28.64 2.31
N TYR A 58 -14.50 28.43 1.14
CA TYR A 58 -13.13 28.82 0.82
C TYR A 58 -13.12 29.81 -0.34
N TYR A 59 -12.01 30.51 -0.50
CA TYR A 59 -11.80 31.51 -1.53
C TYR A 59 -10.81 31.03 -2.60
N VAL A 60 -10.73 31.76 -3.71
CA VAL A 60 -9.74 31.51 -4.76
C VAL A 60 -8.33 31.49 -4.17
N ASN A 61 -7.48 30.60 -4.67
CA ASN A 61 -6.12 30.33 -4.20
C ASN A 61 -6.00 29.69 -2.81
N ASP A 62 -7.10 29.48 -2.07
CA ASP A 62 -7.04 28.64 -0.88
C ASP A 62 -6.68 27.21 -1.26
N THR A 63 -5.91 26.56 -0.38
CA THR A 63 -5.49 25.17 -0.54
C THR A 63 -6.24 24.28 0.44
N VAL A 64 -6.73 23.15 -0.05
CA VAL A 64 -7.52 22.20 0.73
C VAL A 64 -6.92 20.80 0.61
N THR A 65 -6.90 20.08 1.73
CA THR A 65 -6.48 18.68 1.76
C THR A 65 -7.68 17.77 1.57
N VAL A 66 -7.65 16.98 0.51
CA VAL A 66 -8.71 16.04 0.14
C VAL A 66 -8.35 14.64 0.61
N PHE A 67 -9.31 14.00 1.29
CA PHE A 67 -9.15 12.65 1.85
C PHE A 67 -9.76 11.57 0.96
N SER A 68 -10.89 11.86 0.32
CA SER A 68 -11.56 10.95 -0.61
C SER A 68 -12.29 11.71 -1.72
N LYS A 69 -12.55 10.99 -2.81
CA LYS A 69 -13.40 11.45 -3.93
C LYS A 69 -14.60 10.53 -4.04
N GLU A 70 -15.79 11.11 -3.99
CA GLU A 70 -17.07 10.43 -4.13
C GLU A 70 -17.81 11.03 -5.34
N GLY A 71 -17.64 10.40 -6.51
CA GLY A 71 -18.19 10.90 -7.77
C GLY A 71 -17.66 12.31 -8.11
N SER A 72 -18.56 13.29 -8.12
CA SER A 72 -18.27 14.70 -8.41
C SER A 72 -17.93 15.53 -7.17
N TRP A 73 -17.86 14.91 -5.99
CA TRP A 73 -17.59 15.57 -4.71
C TRP A 73 -16.27 15.09 -4.12
N LEU A 74 -15.57 16.01 -3.47
CA LEU A 74 -14.34 15.75 -2.73
C LEU A 74 -14.61 15.95 -1.25
N LYS A 75 -14.21 14.97 -0.44
CA LYS A 75 -14.31 15.02 1.01
C LYS A 75 -13.08 15.71 1.59
N ILE A 76 -13.33 16.73 2.39
CA ILE A 76 -12.34 17.54 3.11
C ILE A 76 -12.68 17.59 4.59
N LYS A 77 -11.74 18.07 5.41
CA LYS A 77 -11.96 18.29 6.84
C LYS A 77 -11.91 19.78 7.13
N LEU A 78 -13.01 20.33 7.65
CA LEU A 78 -13.15 21.75 8.03
C LEU A 78 -13.43 21.82 9.53
N ASN A 79 -12.54 22.44 10.31
CA ASN A 79 -12.70 22.60 11.77
C ASN A 79 -13.07 21.30 12.49
N ASN A 80 -12.36 20.20 12.17
CA ASN A 80 -12.62 18.84 12.65
C ASN A 80 -13.94 18.18 12.22
N LYS A 81 -14.75 18.81 11.37
CA LYS A 81 -15.93 18.21 10.75
C LYS A 81 -15.65 17.79 9.31
N ASP A 82 -16.32 16.76 8.86
CA ASP A 82 -16.30 16.34 7.47
C ASP A 82 -17.12 17.32 6.62
N GLY A 83 -16.59 17.69 5.46
CA GLY A 83 -17.26 18.57 4.51
C GLY A 83 -17.00 18.15 3.07
N PHE A 84 -17.88 18.55 2.18
CA PHE A 84 -17.84 18.18 0.78
C PHE A 84 -17.76 19.43 -0.10
N ILE A 85 -16.84 19.40 -1.06
CA ILE A 85 -16.68 20.43 -2.08
C ILE A 85 -16.79 19.80 -3.46
N ASN A 86 -17.26 20.57 -4.44
CA ASN A 86 -17.42 20.04 -5.79
C ASN A 86 -16.08 19.97 -6.52
N ALA A 87 -15.74 18.80 -7.07
CA ALA A 87 -14.48 18.54 -7.77
C ALA A 87 -14.27 19.43 -9.01
N LYS A 88 -15.34 20.01 -9.58
CA LYS A 88 -15.26 20.90 -10.74
C LYS A 88 -14.56 22.24 -10.45
N TYR A 89 -14.56 22.69 -9.19
CA TYR A 89 -14.08 24.02 -8.80
C TYR A 89 -12.72 23.99 -8.10
N VAL A 90 -12.01 22.88 -8.24
CA VAL A 90 -10.72 22.66 -7.62
C VAL A 90 -9.76 21.95 -8.57
N THR A 91 -8.50 22.32 -8.49
CA THR A 91 -7.42 21.73 -9.28
C THR A 91 -6.44 21.06 -8.34
N LYS A 92 -6.03 19.84 -8.66
CA LYS A 92 -5.08 19.10 -7.84
C LYS A 92 -3.73 19.81 -7.86
N ILE A 93 -3.24 20.22 -6.69
CA ILE A 93 -1.87 20.70 -6.51
C ILE A 93 -1.00 19.47 -6.49
N ILE A 94 -0.39 19.19 -7.64
CA ILE A 94 0.67 18.20 -7.74
C ILE A 94 1.90 18.92 -7.20
N GLY A 95 2.32 18.61 -5.97
CA GLY A 95 3.62 19.04 -5.46
C GLY A 95 4.68 18.69 -6.50
N LYS A 96 5.66 19.57 -6.71
CA LYS A 96 6.73 19.40 -7.71
C LYS A 96 7.71 18.26 -7.34
N GLU A 97 7.19 17.07 -7.09
CA GLU A 97 7.86 15.81 -7.34
C GLU A 97 7.17 15.24 -8.59
N ASP A 98 7.90 15.22 -9.71
CA ASP A 98 7.52 14.65 -11.00
C ASP A 98 6.47 15.42 -11.84
N GLN A 99 6.85 16.60 -12.37
CA GLN A 99 6.19 17.13 -13.58
C GLN A 99 6.42 16.28 -14.84
N ASN A 100 7.24 15.23 -14.77
CA ASN A 100 7.07 14.06 -15.61
C ASN A 100 6.04 13.15 -14.95
N ILE A 101 4.76 13.48 -15.09
CA ILE A 101 3.72 12.49 -14.85
C ILE A 101 3.96 11.41 -15.90
N GLU A 102 4.71 10.36 -15.56
CA GLU A 102 4.76 9.14 -16.36
C GLU A 102 3.30 8.65 -16.39
N LYS A 103 2.57 9.01 -17.45
CA LYS A 103 1.25 8.47 -17.74
C LYS A 103 1.45 7.27 -18.63
N GLY A 104 0.59 6.28 -18.48
CA GLY A 104 0.66 5.04 -19.23
C GLY A 104 1.58 3.97 -18.61
N PHE A 105 1.93 3.00 -19.45
CA PHE A 105 2.46 1.70 -19.04
C PHE A 105 3.61 1.76 -18.03
N LYS A 106 4.59 2.64 -18.26
CA LYS A 106 5.81 2.74 -17.46
C LYS A 106 5.53 3.04 -15.98
N SER A 107 4.52 3.87 -15.71
CA SER A 107 4.16 4.28 -14.35
C SER A 107 3.43 3.19 -13.58
N GLY A 108 2.44 2.54 -14.20
CA GLY A 108 1.78 1.38 -13.59
C GLY A 108 2.76 0.25 -13.32
N PHE A 109 3.68 0.00 -14.25
CA PHE A 109 4.75 -0.97 -14.06
C PHE A 109 5.65 -0.60 -12.87
N LYS A 110 6.22 0.62 -12.86
CA LYS A 110 7.17 1.06 -11.82
C LYS A 110 6.55 1.02 -10.42
N LYS A 111 5.29 1.46 -10.28
CA LYS A 111 4.58 1.51 -8.99
C LYS A 111 4.34 0.12 -8.38
N VAL A 112 4.06 -0.89 -9.22
CA VAL A 112 3.61 -2.20 -8.73
C VAL A 112 4.72 -3.25 -8.74
N PHE A 113 5.66 -3.18 -9.69
CA PHE A 113 6.74 -4.16 -9.85
C PHE A 113 7.64 -4.24 -8.61
N PHE A 114 8.19 -3.10 -8.16
CA PHE A 114 9.13 -3.07 -7.04
C PHE A 114 8.46 -3.48 -5.72
N ASN A 115 7.25 -2.97 -5.47
CA ASN A 115 6.49 -3.33 -4.26
C ASN A 115 6.16 -4.82 -4.25
N SER A 116 5.72 -5.39 -5.38
CA SER A 116 5.41 -6.82 -5.49
C SER A 116 6.67 -7.69 -5.31
N PHE A 117 7.80 -7.28 -5.89
CA PHE A 117 9.06 -7.99 -5.74
C PHE A 117 9.52 -8.00 -4.27
N ILE A 118 9.52 -6.85 -3.61
CA ILE A 118 9.89 -6.73 -2.19
C ILE A 118 8.98 -7.58 -1.31
N ILE A 119 7.67 -7.53 -1.52
CA ILE A 119 6.69 -8.34 -0.76
C ILE A 119 6.94 -9.83 -0.96
N LEU A 120 7.16 -10.29 -2.19
CA LEU A 120 7.45 -11.70 -2.47
C LEU A 120 8.77 -12.15 -1.85
N CYS A 121 9.81 -11.30 -1.86
CA CYS A 121 11.07 -11.59 -1.15
C CYS A 121 10.86 -11.71 0.37
N ILE A 122 10.05 -10.83 0.96
CA ILE A 122 9.72 -10.90 2.40
C ILE A 122 8.94 -12.17 2.71
N ILE A 123 7.89 -12.49 1.96
CA ILE A 123 7.10 -13.72 2.14
C ILE A 123 8.02 -14.95 2.06
N PHE A 124 8.94 -14.97 1.11
CA PHE A 124 9.93 -16.04 0.98
C PHE A 124 10.87 -16.12 2.18
N PHE A 125 11.43 -14.99 2.62
CA PHE A 125 12.32 -14.93 3.79
C PHE A 125 11.61 -15.41 5.06
N VAL A 126 10.36 -14.98 5.24
CA VAL A 126 9.46 -15.40 6.32
C VAL A 126 9.17 -16.90 6.22
N TYR A 127 8.75 -17.41 5.05
CA TYR A 127 8.53 -18.85 4.82
C TYR A 127 9.78 -19.69 5.08
N ASN A 128 10.96 -19.19 4.74
CA ASN A 128 12.24 -19.85 5.03
C ASN A 128 12.55 -19.86 6.52
N THR A 129 12.20 -18.78 7.23
CA THR A 129 12.27 -18.73 8.70
C THR A 129 11.31 -19.75 9.35
N TYR A 130 10.26 -20.14 8.63
CA TYR A 130 9.32 -21.20 9.03
C TYR A 130 9.67 -22.61 8.51
N LYS A 131 10.77 -22.80 7.76
CA LYS A 131 10.87 -23.99 6.88
C LYS A 131 11.01 -25.34 7.62
N LYS A 132 10.22 -26.27 7.05
CA LYS A 132 10.13 -27.74 7.11
C LYS A 132 10.96 -28.49 8.16
N ARG A 133 10.24 -28.92 9.19
CA ARG A 133 10.57 -30.07 10.04
C ARG A 133 10.36 -31.35 9.24
N ILE A 134 11.43 -32.10 8.98
CA ILE A 134 11.36 -33.44 8.40
C ILE A 134 11.31 -34.41 9.57
N ALA A 135 10.28 -35.27 9.63
CA ALA A 135 10.17 -36.27 10.69
C ALA A 135 11.44 -37.15 10.68
N ASP A 136 12.15 -37.18 11.80
CA ASP A 136 13.38 -37.95 11.97
C ASP A 136 13.46 -38.40 13.43
N SER A 137 13.31 -39.70 13.64
CA SER A 137 13.29 -40.33 14.96
C SER A 137 14.65 -40.29 15.67
N ARG A 138 15.74 -39.95 14.95
CA ARG A 138 17.09 -39.84 15.53
C ARG A 138 17.30 -38.56 16.34
N TYR A 139 16.44 -37.56 16.17
CA TYR A 139 16.54 -36.30 16.89
C TYR A 139 15.57 -36.29 18.07
N LYS A 140 16.04 -35.82 19.23
CA LYS A 140 15.21 -35.69 20.46
C LYS A 140 13.98 -34.78 20.27
N SER A 141 13.97 -33.94 19.24
CA SER A 141 12.83 -33.12 18.81
C SER A 141 11.78 -33.88 17.98
N GLY A 142 12.07 -35.10 17.51
CA GLY A 142 11.22 -35.88 16.58
C GLY A 142 11.29 -35.41 15.13
N TYR A 143 12.12 -34.41 14.84
CA TYR A 143 12.30 -33.87 13.50
C TYR A 143 13.68 -33.25 13.33
N ARG A 144 14.17 -33.25 12.09
CA ARG A 144 15.34 -32.49 11.65
C ARG A 144 14.92 -31.23 10.90
N GLU A 145 15.59 -30.12 11.16
CA GLU A 145 15.41 -28.89 10.38
C GLU A 145 16.06 -29.06 8.99
N GLY A 146 15.27 -28.94 7.93
CA GLY A 146 15.75 -28.98 6.57
C GLY A 146 16.50 -27.69 6.22
N LYS A 147 17.81 -27.78 5.95
CA LYS A 147 18.58 -26.64 5.42
C LYS A 147 18.23 -26.43 3.94
N ILE A 148 17.94 -25.19 3.59
CA ILE A 148 17.67 -24.77 2.21
C ILE A 148 19.00 -24.77 1.46
N SER A 149 19.04 -25.43 0.30
CA SER A 149 20.21 -25.37 -0.57
C SER A 149 20.32 -24.00 -1.26
N PHE A 150 21.54 -23.56 -1.57
CA PHE A 150 21.75 -22.33 -2.34
C PHE A 150 21.01 -22.36 -3.69
N ARG A 151 20.93 -23.53 -4.34
CA ARG A 151 20.16 -23.73 -5.57
C ARG A 151 18.68 -23.42 -5.39
N GLU A 152 18.05 -23.94 -4.34
CA GLU A 152 16.66 -23.61 -4.02
C GLU A 152 16.47 -22.11 -3.81
N TYR A 153 17.39 -21.45 -3.10
CA TYR A 153 17.33 -20.00 -2.89
C TYR A 153 17.30 -19.24 -4.23
N LEU A 154 18.17 -19.62 -5.16
CA LEU A 154 18.17 -19.05 -6.51
C LEU A 154 16.87 -19.34 -7.26
N THR A 155 16.35 -20.57 -7.20
CA THR A 155 15.10 -20.97 -7.87
C THR A 155 13.89 -20.17 -7.35
N TYR A 156 13.78 -19.96 -6.05
CA TYR A 156 12.69 -19.15 -5.49
C TYR A 156 12.86 -17.66 -5.80
N GLY A 157 14.10 -17.17 -5.80
CA GLY A 157 14.42 -15.81 -6.23
C GLY A 157 14.00 -15.58 -7.69
N THR A 158 14.31 -16.50 -8.60
CA THR A 158 13.87 -16.38 -10.00
C THR A 158 12.35 -16.45 -10.15
N TYR A 159 11.66 -17.32 -9.41
CA TYR A 159 10.19 -17.32 -9.40
C TYR A 159 9.59 -16.01 -8.92
N SER A 160 10.12 -15.41 -7.84
CA SER A 160 9.62 -14.12 -7.36
C SER A 160 9.79 -13.00 -8.38
N LEU A 161 10.91 -13.00 -9.12
CA LEU A 161 11.19 -12.00 -10.15
C LEU A 161 10.26 -12.16 -11.36
N ILE A 162 10.03 -13.40 -11.81
CA ILE A 162 9.10 -13.69 -12.91
C ILE A 162 7.68 -13.27 -12.53
N ILE A 163 7.22 -13.63 -11.34
CA ILE A 163 5.88 -13.29 -10.87
C ILE A 163 5.72 -11.77 -10.73
N SER A 164 6.69 -11.06 -10.13
CA SER A 164 6.62 -9.60 -10.01
C SER A 164 6.64 -8.93 -11.38
N LEU A 165 7.38 -9.48 -12.35
CA LEU A 165 7.41 -8.99 -13.73
C LEU A 165 6.04 -9.13 -14.40
N VAL A 166 5.40 -10.30 -14.32
CA VAL A 166 4.04 -10.51 -14.86
C VAL A 166 3.03 -9.54 -14.24
N ILE A 167 3.05 -9.39 -12.91
CA ILE A 167 2.17 -8.43 -12.21
C ILE A 167 2.45 -7.00 -12.68
N GLY A 168 3.72 -6.61 -12.78
CA GLY A 168 4.12 -5.30 -13.30
C GLY A 168 3.60 -5.06 -14.72
N LEU A 169 3.75 -6.03 -15.63
CA LEU A 169 3.28 -5.93 -17.02
C LEU A 169 1.76 -5.74 -17.08
N THR A 170 1.00 -6.57 -16.34
CA THR A 170 -0.47 -6.46 -16.30
C THR A 170 -0.93 -5.12 -15.73
N SER A 171 -0.31 -4.65 -14.64
CA SER A 171 -0.60 -3.33 -14.08
C SER A 171 -0.26 -2.20 -15.04
N GLY A 172 0.87 -2.30 -15.74
CA GLY A 172 1.25 -1.35 -16.79
C GLY A 172 0.18 -1.27 -17.87
N ILE A 173 -0.27 -2.41 -18.40
CA ILE A 173 -1.31 -2.48 -19.43
C ILE A 173 -2.62 -1.86 -18.92
N ILE A 174 -3.06 -2.19 -17.71
CA ILE A 174 -4.29 -1.63 -17.10
C ILE A 174 -4.18 -0.10 -17.00
N THR A 175 -3.07 0.42 -16.48
CA THR A 175 -2.88 1.87 -16.38
C THR A 175 -2.82 2.55 -17.74
N TRP A 176 -2.22 1.90 -18.73
CA TRP A 176 -2.15 2.41 -20.10
C TRP A 176 -3.53 2.50 -20.75
N ILE A 177 -4.34 1.44 -20.64
CA ILE A 177 -5.74 1.45 -21.10
C ILE A 177 -6.53 2.55 -20.40
N SER A 178 -6.36 2.74 -19.09
CA SER A 178 -7.06 3.81 -18.36
C SER A 178 -6.61 5.24 -18.70
N THR A 179 -5.52 5.37 -19.46
CA THR A 179 -5.01 6.68 -19.91
C THR A 179 -5.64 7.12 -21.24
N PHE A 180 -6.15 6.18 -22.03
CA PHE A 180 -6.95 6.45 -23.24
C PHE A 180 -8.40 6.73 -22.87
#